data_AF-A0A2X3CFN9-F1
#
_entry.id   AF-A0A2X3CFN9-F1
#
_cell.length_a   1.000
_cell.length_b   1.000
_cell.length_c   1.000
_cell.angle_alpha   90.00
_cell.angle_beta   90.00
_cell.angle_gamma   90.00
#
_symmetry.space_group_name_H-M   'P 1'
#
loop_
_entity.id
_entity.type
_entity.pdbx_description
1 polymer ?
#
loop_
_entity_poly.entity_id
_entity_poly.type
_entity_poly.pdbx_seq_one_letter_code
_entity_poly.pdbx_strand_id
1 'polypeptide(L)'
;MTPQELEACVLAGLLNGGASPDAFDVITSTPEESFSIGFHRRAFSEIKKQALANGLIDMLFVSEALGGSSLADLSEITRMPATVRT
;
A
#
# COMPACT_ATOMS: atom_id res chain seq x y z
N MET A 1 13.92 -11.17 -4.46
CA MET A 1 12.57 -10.69 -4.12
C MET A 1 11.57 -11.54 -4.86
N THR A 2 10.69 -12.16 -4.10
CA THR A 2 9.47 -12.81 -4.59
C THR A 2 8.44 -11.74 -4.96
N PRO A 3 7.46 -12.04 -5.83
CA PRO A 3 6.37 -11.12 -6.17
C PRO A 3 5.65 -10.56 -4.94
N GLN A 4 5.48 -11.39 -3.91
CA GLN A 4 4.82 -11.05 -2.65
C GLN A 4 5.60 -9.97 -1.86
N GLU A 5 6.93 -10.07 -1.84
CA GLU A 5 7.78 -9.06 -1.22
C GLU A 5 7.74 -7.74 -2.01
N LEU A 6 7.68 -7.79 -3.34
CA LEU A 6 7.53 -6.59 -4.18
C LEU A 6 6.19 -5.89 -3.91
N GLU A 7 5.10 -6.65 -3.83
CA GLU A 7 3.77 -6.12 -3.46
C GLU A 7 3.79 -5.43 -2.09
N ALA A 8 4.42 -6.06 -1.10
CA ALA A 8 4.59 -5.48 0.24
C ALA A 8 5.45 -4.21 0.18
N CYS A 9 6.54 -4.18 -0.59
CA CYS A 9 7.36 -2.98 -0.77
C CYS A 9 6.59 -1.81 -1.41
N VAL A 10 5.71 -2.08 -2.39
CA VAL A 10 4.86 -1.04 -3.00
C VAL A 10 3.90 -0.46 -1.95
N LEU A 11 3.22 -1.31 -1.20
CA LEU A 11 2.33 -0.87 -0.12
C LEU A 11 3.07 -0.08 0.96
N ALA A 12 4.25 -0.57 1.36
CA ALA A 12 5.11 0.11 2.32
C ALA A 12 5.52 1.49 1.83
N GLY A 13 5.89 1.60 0.55
CA GLY A 13 6.26 2.86 -0.09
C GLY A 13 5.11 3.86 -0.14
N LEU A 14 3.90 3.41 -0.50
CA LEU A 14 2.70 4.26 -0.52
C LEU A 14 2.31 4.73 0.88
N LEU A 15 2.35 3.84 1.87
CA LEU A 15 1.98 4.16 3.25
C LEU A 15 3.02 5.06 3.94
N ASN A 16 4.31 4.84 3.72
CA ASN A 16 5.37 5.71 4.27
C ASN A 16 5.51 7.02 3.50
N GLY A 17 5.29 7.01 2.18
CA GLY A 17 5.38 8.20 1.33
C GLY A 17 4.17 9.12 1.45
N GLY A 18 3.03 8.58 1.89
CA GLY A 18 1.76 9.31 1.96
C GLY A 18 1.25 9.68 0.56
N ALA A 19 0.30 10.63 0.51
CA ALA A 19 -0.29 11.13 -0.73
C ALA A 19 0.66 12.10 -1.47
N SER A 20 1.80 11.59 -1.92
CA SER A 20 2.75 12.31 -2.76
C SER A 20 2.40 12.17 -4.26
N PRO A 21 2.87 13.08 -5.13
CA PRO A 21 2.70 12.94 -6.58
C PRO A 21 3.22 11.59 -7.12
N ASP A 22 4.35 11.12 -6.60
CA ASP A 22 4.92 9.81 -6.96
C ASP A 22 3.98 8.65 -6.57
N ALA A 23 3.32 8.75 -5.41
CA ALA A 23 2.33 7.77 -4.98
C ALA A 23 1.11 7.74 -5.91
N PHE A 24 0.65 8.90 -6.38
CA PHE A 24 -0.44 8.99 -7.35
C PHE A 24 -0.08 8.37 -8.70
N ASP A 25 1.14 8.59 -9.19
CA ASP A 25 1.61 7.98 -10.44
C ASP A 25 1.65 6.46 -10.32
N VAL A 26 2.09 5.91 -9.18
CA VAL A 26 2.05 4.45 -8.93
C VAL A 26 0.61 3.93 -8.87
N ILE A 27 -0.28 4.64 -8.17
CA ILE A 27 -1.69 4.25 -8.00
C ILE A 27 -2.46 4.23 -9.33
N THR A 28 -2.14 5.17 -10.22
CA THR A 28 -2.78 5.30 -11.53
C THR A 28 -2.20 4.35 -12.56
N SER A 29 -0.90 4.06 -12.50
CA SER A 29 -0.22 3.13 -13.41
C SER A 29 -0.35 1.65 -13.03
N THR A 30 -0.59 1.34 -11.75
CA THR A 30 -0.64 -0.05 -11.26
C THR A 30 -2.09 -0.54 -11.11
N PRO A 31 -2.49 -1.60 -11.82
CA PRO A 31 -3.81 -2.21 -11.63
C PRO A 31 -3.83 -3.07 -10.36
N GLU A 32 -4.99 -3.14 -9.71
CA GLU A 32 -5.20 -3.97 -8.52
C GLU A 32 -4.94 -5.47 -8.80
N GLU A 33 -5.16 -5.90 -10.05
CA GLU A 33 -4.92 -7.27 -10.51
C GLU A 33 -3.43 -7.66 -10.51
N SER A 34 -2.51 -6.70 -10.43
CA SER A 34 -1.07 -6.96 -10.28
C SER A 34 -0.72 -7.55 -8.92
N PHE A 35 -1.62 -7.44 -7.93
CA PHE A 35 -1.43 -8.02 -6.60
C PHE A 35 -1.98 -9.44 -6.56
N SER A 36 -1.07 -10.41 -6.38
CA SER A 36 -1.38 -11.83 -6.23
C SER A 36 -1.95 -12.13 -4.84
N ILE A 37 -1.56 -11.37 -3.82
CA ILE A 37 -2.06 -11.54 -2.46
C ILE A 37 -3.39 -10.79 -2.30
N GLY A 38 -4.46 -11.52 -1.95
CA GLY A 38 -5.78 -10.93 -1.74
C GLY A 38 -5.84 -9.89 -0.60
N PHE A 39 -4.96 -9.98 0.39
CA PHE A 39 -4.79 -8.93 1.39
C PHE A 39 -4.17 -7.66 0.79
N HIS A 40 -3.03 -7.78 0.09
CA HIS A 40 -2.36 -6.64 -0.55
C HIS A 40 -3.25 -5.94 -1.58
N ARG A 41 -3.99 -6.72 -2.38
CA ARG A 41 -4.94 -6.17 -3.34
C ARG A 41 -6.00 -5.31 -2.68
N ARG A 42 -6.58 -5.79 -1.56
CA ARG A 42 -7.58 -5.02 -0.80
C ARG A 42 -6.98 -3.76 -0.20
N ALA A 43 -5.78 -3.87 0.38
CA ALA A 43 -5.07 -2.72 0.93
C ALA A 43 -4.78 -1.66 -0.15
N PHE A 44 -4.28 -2.08 -1.31
CA PHE A 44 -3.99 -1.18 -2.43
C PHE A 44 -5.26 -0.53 -3.00
N SER A 45 -6.34 -1.30 -3.15
CA SER A 45 -7.65 -0.79 -3.61
C SER A 45 -8.16 0.34 -2.70
N GLU A 46 -8.01 0.15 -1.38
CA GLU A 46 -8.43 1.14 -0.40
C GLU A 46 -7.50 2.37 -0.36
N ILE A 47 -6.18 2.17 -0.42
CA ILE A 47 -5.20 3.26 -0.60
C ILE A 47 -5.54 4.09 -1.83
N LYS A 48 -5.78 3.42 -2.97
CA LYS A 48 -6.14 4.06 -4.24
C LYS A 48 -7.43 4.87 -4.11
N LYS A 49 -8.46 4.31 -3.50
CA LYS A 49 -9.74 4.98 -3.29
C LYS A 49 -9.56 6.23 -2.43
N GLN A 50 -8.82 6.15 -1.34
CA GLN A 50 -8.59 7.29 -0.44
C GLN A 50 -7.71 8.37 -1.07
N ALA A 51 -6.65 7.97 -1.78
CA ALA A 51 -5.81 8.89 -2.54
C ALA A 51 -6.64 9.66 -3.57
N LEU A 52 -7.42 8.96 -4.41
CA LEU A 52 -8.22 9.59 -5.46
C LEU A 52 -9.40 10.41 -4.93
N ALA A 53 -10.02 10.00 -3.83
CA ALA A 53 -11.18 10.69 -3.26
C ALA A 53 -10.79 11.90 -2.40
N ASN A 54 -9.81 11.72 -1.51
CA ASN A 54 -9.51 12.67 -0.44
C ASN A 54 -8.12 13.31 -0.58
N GLY A 55 -7.29 12.84 -1.51
CA GLY A 55 -5.90 13.32 -1.60
C GLY A 55 -5.04 12.86 -0.43
N LEU A 56 -5.41 11.78 0.26
CA LEU A 56 -4.79 11.33 1.50
C LEU A 56 -4.56 9.82 1.48
N ILE A 57 -3.42 9.39 2.01
CA ILE A 57 -3.07 7.99 2.23
C ILE A 57 -2.67 7.88 3.70
N ASP A 58 -3.50 7.19 4.48
CA ASP A 58 -3.27 7.00 5.90
C ASP A 58 -3.47 5.52 6.28
N MET A 59 -2.47 4.95 6.94
CA MET A 59 -2.47 3.54 7.33
C MET A 59 -3.62 3.19 8.27
N LEU A 60 -3.97 4.07 9.21
CA LEU A 60 -5.06 3.83 10.15
C LEU A 60 -6.39 3.75 9.41
N PHE A 61 -6.59 4.65 8.46
CA PHE A 61 -7.81 4.73 7.66
C PHE A 61 -7.95 3.53 6.72
N VAL A 62 -6.86 3.11 6.08
CA VAL A 62 -6.81 1.88 5.27
C VAL A 62 -7.08 0.65 6.14
N SER A 63 -6.46 0.55 7.32
CA SER A 63 -6.72 -0.54 8.25
C SER A 63 -8.19 -0.59 8.67
N GLU A 64 -8.79 0.55 9.01
CA GLU A 64 -10.18 0.64 9.42
C GLU A 64 -11.12 0.10 8.32
N ALA A 65 -10.89 0.52 7.08
CA ALA A 65 -11.64 0.06 5.92
C ALA A 65 -11.42 -1.43 5.59
N LEU A 66 -10.27 -2.00 5.95
CA LEU A 66 -10.00 -3.44 5.85
C LEU A 66 -10.63 -4.27 6.98
N GLY A 67 -11.21 -3.63 8.01
CA GLY A 67 -11.85 -4.29 9.15
C GLY A 67 -11.13 -4.11 10.49
N GLY A 68 -10.19 -3.17 10.59
CA GLY A 68 -9.54 -2.73 11.83
C GLY A 68 -8.46 -3.67 12.38
N SER A 69 -8.50 -4.96 12.08
CA SER A 69 -7.48 -5.95 12.50
C SER A 69 -6.21 -5.94 11.64
N SER A 70 -6.27 -5.30 10.47
CA SER A 70 -5.19 -5.28 9.48
C SER A 70 -4.06 -4.30 9.78
N LEU A 71 -4.18 -3.49 10.84
CA LEU A 71 -3.17 -2.48 11.20
C LEU A 71 -1.81 -3.12 11.52
N ALA A 72 -1.83 -4.25 12.21
CA ALA A 72 -0.61 -4.96 12.57
C ALA A 72 0.14 -5.46 11.34
N ASP A 73 -0.59 -6.06 10.38
CA ASP A 73 -0.04 -6.54 9.11
C ASP A 73 0.51 -5.38 8.27
N LEU A 74 -0.24 -4.27 8.14
CA LEU A 74 0.22 -3.07 7.42
C LEU A 74 1.45 -2.44 8.09
N SER A 75 1.48 -2.40 9.42
CA SER A 75 2.64 -1.91 10.18
C SER A 75 3.87 -2.77 9.94
N GLU A 76 3.71 -4.10 9.91
CA GLU A 76 4.80 -5.02 9.57
C GLU A 76 5.31 -4.80 8.15
N ILE A 77 4.40 -4.61 7.19
CA ILE A 77 4.74 -4.28 5.79
C ILE A 77 5.53 -2.97 5.71
N THR A 78 5.11 -1.89 6.38
CA THR A 78 5.87 -0.62 6.39
C THR A 78 7.22 -0.70 7.07
N ARG A 79 7.41 -1.70 7.95
CA ARG A 79 8.67 -1.98 8.62
C ARG A 79 9.60 -2.84 7.78
N MET A 80 9.09 -3.49 6.72
CA MET A 80 9.94 -4.15 5.74
C MET A 80 10.88 -3.08 5.19
N PRO A 81 12.21 -3.24 5.37
CA PRO A 81 13.12 -2.26 4.86
C PRO A 81 12.95 -2.24 3.35
N ALA A 82 12.60 -1.08 2.79
CA ALA A 82 12.80 -0.76 1.38
C ALA A 82 14.32 -0.66 1.09
N THR A 83 15.08 -1.64 1.58
CA THR A 83 16.49 -1.82 1.34
C THR A 83 16.58 -2.36 -0.09
N VAL A 84 16.57 -1.43 -1.03
CA VAL A 84 17.40 -1.59 -2.21
C VAL A 84 18.82 -1.64 -1.67
N ARG A 85 19.37 -2.85 -1.49
CA ARG A 85 20.82 -3.01 -1.37
C ARG A 85 21.38 -2.62 -2.74
N THR A 86 21.70 -1.34 -2.90
CA THR A 86 22.60 -0.86 -3.95
C THR A 86 23.99 -1.41 -3.73
#